data_AF-U2D5L2-F1
#
_entry.id   AF-U2D5L2-F1
#
_cell.length_a   1.000
_cell.length_b   1.000
_cell.length_c   1.000
_cell.angle_alpha   90.00
_cell.angle_beta   90.00
_cell.angle_gamma   90.00
#
_symmetry.space_group_name_H-M   'P 1'
#
loop_
_entity.id
_entity.type
_entity.pdbx_description
1 polymer ?
#
loop_
_entity_poly.entity_id
_entity_poly.type
_entity_poly.pdbx_seq_one_letter_code
_entity_poly.pdbx_strand_id
1 'polypeptide(L)'
;MIMKKMFSVLLITTIITTLGSPVYASSQNPSDLQECIESSMFYNNEYRLFNEFTYQGMEINLFPETTITKEEALIKYKEAYNYIAEKASALGIVADLDNYEFQQYIKGYAIPTSTNKELNDKLAEFAEFIDIYENAESNKKIISCLKEKEFNSEELELLLPISKSSTELSNKITPSDNRESNGYSSNKATQYAKQWWNRTNNTDFPYYANYYKQDLNSNDYNDLDENAEGQSAIRRGWSDCTNFVSQCLSYGGFQYRKSGLILPHRQSKNWYYDNGKPSHTWGGANNFYQHWESRAGIAKTSDLLTAGDVISVDFTKDGDIDHTAIITSNINNTNESKLLTQHSIDRSEFLPTGDYFSLANLYSQDYKIYGYEMDKAPIK
;
A
#
# COMPACT_ATOMS: atom_id res chain seq x y z
N MET A 1 -1.27 88.77 14.34
CA MET A 1 -2.63 88.62 13.78
C MET A 1 -3.18 87.30 14.30
N ILE A 2 -3.74 87.31 15.52
CA ILE A 2 -5.17 87.39 15.83
C ILE A 2 -5.87 86.03 15.71
N MET A 3 -6.12 85.44 16.89
CA MET A 3 -7.33 84.72 17.36
C MET A 3 -7.75 83.44 16.63
N LYS A 4 -8.15 82.36 17.31
CA LYS A 4 -9.23 82.34 18.32
C LYS A 4 -9.20 81.05 19.16
N LYS A 5 -9.51 81.23 20.44
CA LYS A 5 -9.78 80.25 21.51
C LYS A 5 -10.83 79.21 21.09
N MET A 6 -10.76 78.00 21.68
CA MET A 6 -11.91 77.36 22.33
C MET A 6 -11.44 76.51 23.54
N PHE A 7 -11.99 76.86 24.71
CA PHE A 7 -12.03 76.05 25.92
C PHE A 7 -12.90 74.81 25.66
N SER A 8 -12.65 73.67 26.33
CA SER A 8 -13.37 73.32 27.57
C SER A 8 -13.33 71.83 27.92
N VAL A 9 -13.40 71.60 29.23
CA VAL A 9 -13.88 70.42 30.00
C VAL A 9 -13.03 69.14 30.00
N LEU A 10 -12.33 69.01 31.14
CA LEU A 10 -11.92 67.78 31.80
C LEU A 10 -13.15 66.95 32.17
N LEU A 11 -13.29 65.74 31.63
CA LEU A 11 -14.21 64.71 32.16
C LEU A 11 -13.36 63.49 32.53
N ILE A 12 -13.13 63.32 33.84
CA ILE A 12 -12.50 62.13 34.42
C ILE A 12 -13.62 61.08 34.51
N THR A 13 -13.63 60.14 33.56
CA THR A 13 -14.43 58.93 33.65
C THR A 13 -13.57 57.80 34.17
N THR A 14 -13.80 57.43 35.42
CA THR A 14 -13.29 56.22 36.06
C THR A 14 -13.92 55.01 35.37
N ILE A 15 -13.16 54.29 34.54
CA ILE A 15 -13.54 52.97 34.03
C ILE A 15 -12.80 51.94 34.87
N ILE A 16 -13.54 51.35 35.81
CA ILE A 16 -13.18 50.07 36.44
C ILE A 16 -13.79 49.00 35.54
N THR A 17 -12.98 48.35 34.72
CA THR A 17 -13.34 47.09 34.07
C THR A 17 -12.12 46.18 34.09
N THR A 18 -12.17 45.27 35.07
CA THR A 18 -11.61 43.90 35.06
C THR A 18 -10.43 43.68 34.12
N LEU A 19 -9.23 43.61 34.72
CA LEU A 19 -8.12 42.84 34.17
C LEU A 19 -8.61 41.40 34.04
N GLY A 20 -9.18 41.05 32.88
CA GLY A 20 -9.28 39.67 32.46
C GLY A 20 -7.84 39.19 32.39
N SER A 21 -7.44 38.33 33.32
CA SER A 21 -6.25 37.52 33.14
C SER A 21 -6.31 36.96 31.72
N PRO A 22 -5.24 37.04 30.91
CA PRO A 22 -5.16 36.08 29.83
C PRO A 22 -5.31 34.73 30.53
N VAL A 23 -6.41 34.03 30.23
CA VAL A 23 -6.41 32.59 30.34
C VAL A 23 -5.28 32.22 29.39
N TYR A 24 -4.08 32.09 29.96
CA TYR A 24 -3.14 31.13 29.44
C TYR A 24 -3.98 29.87 29.36
N ALA A 25 -4.45 29.54 28.16
CA ALA A 25 -4.63 28.15 27.80
C ALA A 25 -3.32 27.54 28.26
N SER A 26 -3.37 26.77 29.34
CA SER A 26 -2.24 25.97 29.73
C SER A 26 -1.89 25.22 28.47
N SER A 27 -0.74 25.52 27.89
CA SER A 27 -0.05 24.59 27.01
C SER A 27 0.22 23.39 27.91
N GLN A 28 -0.79 22.51 28.06
CA GLN A 28 -0.52 21.16 28.45
C GLN A 28 0.44 20.69 27.36
N ASN A 29 1.72 20.59 27.72
CA ASN A 29 2.60 19.65 27.05
C ASN A 29 1.78 18.37 26.87
N PRO A 30 1.83 17.73 25.70
CA PRO A 30 1.01 16.54 25.45
C PRO A 30 1.17 15.60 26.63
N SER A 31 0.07 15.00 27.08
CA SER A 31 0.09 13.80 27.90
C SER A 31 1.23 12.88 27.43
N ASP A 32 1.90 12.24 28.38
CA ASP A 32 3.00 11.31 28.07
C ASP A 32 2.57 10.42 26.90
N LEU A 33 3.39 10.31 25.84
CA LEU A 33 3.02 9.52 24.64
C LEU A 33 2.59 8.11 25.05
N GLN A 34 3.25 7.57 26.08
CA GLN A 34 2.92 6.28 26.65
C GLN A 34 1.49 6.26 27.23
N GLU A 35 1.08 7.30 27.96
CA GLU A 35 -0.28 7.44 28.51
C GLU A 35 -1.33 7.53 27.39
N CYS A 36 -1.05 8.29 26.32
CA CYS A 36 -1.93 8.34 25.14
C CYS A 36 -2.16 6.95 24.56
N ILE A 37 -1.09 6.21 24.30
CA ILE A 37 -1.15 4.86 23.71
C ILE A 37 -1.87 3.89 24.66
N GLU A 38 -1.56 3.91 25.95
CA GLU A 38 -2.22 3.03 26.93
C GLU A 38 -3.71 3.34 27.06
N SER A 39 -4.10 4.61 27.04
CA SER A 39 -5.50 5.03 27.14
C SER A 39 -6.33 4.71 25.89
N SER A 40 -5.69 4.62 24.72
CA SER A 40 -6.37 4.29 23.47
C SER A 40 -6.50 2.78 23.23
N MET A 41 -5.68 1.99 23.91
CA MET A 41 -5.57 0.54 23.73
C MET A 41 -6.75 -0.24 24.33
N PHE A 42 -7.23 -1.24 23.59
CA PHE A 42 -8.20 -2.21 24.07
C PHE A 42 -7.98 -3.58 23.41
N TYR A 43 -8.58 -4.62 23.96
CA TYR A 43 -8.43 -5.99 23.47
C TYR A 43 -9.73 -6.51 22.84
N ASN A 44 -9.59 -7.23 21.74
CA ASN A 44 -10.67 -7.98 21.12
C ASN A 44 -10.15 -9.35 20.64
N ASN A 45 -10.52 -10.42 21.34
CA ASN A 45 -10.00 -11.77 21.12
C ASN A 45 -8.46 -11.81 21.14
N GLU A 46 -7.83 -12.28 20.05
CA GLU A 46 -6.38 -12.42 19.88
C GLU A 46 -5.71 -11.12 19.37
N TYR A 47 -6.40 -9.98 19.48
CA TYR A 47 -5.92 -8.70 18.97
C TYR A 47 -5.89 -7.61 20.03
N ARG A 48 -4.84 -6.80 19.96
CA ARG A 48 -4.66 -5.52 20.63
C ARG A 48 -4.98 -4.42 19.62
N LEU A 49 -6.00 -3.65 19.90
CA LEU A 49 -6.54 -2.59 19.05
C LEU A 49 -6.32 -1.23 19.71
N PHE A 50 -6.35 -0.17 18.91
CA PHE A 50 -6.13 1.19 19.36
C PHE A 50 -7.22 2.09 18.80
N ASN A 51 -7.87 2.86 19.67
CA ASN A 51 -8.69 3.97 19.22
C ASN A 51 -7.80 5.12 18.73
N GLU A 52 -8.33 5.97 17.85
CA GLU A 52 -7.65 7.20 17.47
C GLU A 52 -7.40 8.08 18.70
N PHE A 53 -6.23 8.71 18.76
CA PHE A 53 -5.89 9.69 19.79
C PHE A 53 -5.13 10.88 19.21
N THR A 54 -5.14 12.00 19.92
CA THR A 54 -4.38 13.18 19.52
C THR A 54 -3.06 13.26 20.27
N TYR A 55 -1.95 13.47 19.55
CA TYR A 55 -0.64 13.74 20.13
C TYR A 55 0.04 14.89 19.40
N GLN A 56 0.52 15.89 20.15
CA GLN A 56 1.12 17.11 19.58
C GLN A 56 0.27 17.82 18.51
N GLY A 57 -1.07 17.71 18.61
CA GLY A 57 -2.01 18.32 17.68
C GLY A 57 -2.27 17.51 16.40
N MET A 58 -1.75 16.29 16.30
CA MET A 58 -2.02 15.36 15.20
C MET A 58 -2.90 14.20 15.66
N GLU A 59 -3.79 13.77 14.77
CA GLU A 59 -4.57 12.53 14.92
C GLU A 59 -3.66 11.33 14.60
N ILE A 60 -3.54 10.42 15.56
CA ILE A 60 -2.69 9.24 15.47
C ILE A 60 -3.57 8.00 15.52
N ASN A 61 -3.38 7.14 14.53
CA ASN A 61 -3.94 5.81 14.46
C ASN A 61 -2.78 4.81 14.47
N LEU A 62 -2.85 3.79 15.32
CA LEU A 62 -1.89 2.70 15.35
C LEU A 62 -2.50 1.46 14.69
N PHE A 63 -1.65 0.65 14.07
CA PHE A 63 -2.08 -0.60 13.49
C PHE A 63 -2.57 -1.58 14.56
N PRO A 64 -3.57 -2.42 14.26
CA PRO A 64 -3.92 -3.55 15.13
C PRO A 64 -2.72 -4.49 15.27
N GLU A 65 -2.50 -5.03 16.47
CA GLU A 65 -1.45 -5.99 16.72
C GLU A 65 -2.03 -7.32 17.21
N THR A 66 -1.45 -8.43 16.77
CA THR A 66 -1.79 -9.74 17.34
C THR A 66 -1.21 -9.90 18.75
N THR A 67 -1.93 -10.58 19.62
CA THR A 67 -1.43 -11.01 20.93
C THR A 67 -0.76 -12.39 20.88
N ILE A 68 -0.86 -13.11 19.76
CA ILE A 68 -0.26 -14.43 19.56
C ILE A 68 1.26 -14.28 19.46
N THR A 69 2.01 -15.03 20.26
CA THR A 69 3.49 -14.98 20.17
C THR A 69 4.00 -15.74 18.94
N LYS A 70 5.26 -15.52 18.58
CA LYS A 70 5.95 -16.28 17.53
C LYS A 70 5.86 -17.79 17.76
N GLU A 71 6.07 -18.25 18.99
CA GLU A 71 6.01 -19.67 19.35
C GLU A 71 4.61 -20.25 19.19
N GLU A 72 3.58 -19.51 19.62
CA GLU A 72 2.18 -19.90 19.47
C GLU A 72 1.78 -19.94 17.99
N ALA A 73 2.21 -18.94 17.20
CA ALA A 73 1.97 -18.89 15.76
C ALA A 73 2.58 -20.09 15.02
N LEU A 74 3.82 -20.46 15.36
CA LEU A 74 4.49 -21.65 14.78
C LEU A 74 3.78 -22.97 15.11
N ILE A 75 3.03 -23.02 16.21
CA ILE A 75 2.19 -24.17 16.56
C ILE A 75 0.86 -24.11 15.80
N LYS A 76 0.18 -22.95 15.83
CA LYS A 76 -1.13 -22.73 15.21
C LYS A 76 -1.09 -22.94 13.69
N TYR A 77 -0.07 -22.38 13.02
CA TYR A 77 0.08 -22.38 11.57
C TYR A 77 1.12 -23.38 11.07
N LYS A 78 1.44 -24.42 11.85
CA LYS A 78 2.55 -25.35 11.59
C LYS A 78 2.57 -25.93 10.17
N GLU A 79 1.41 -26.34 9.65
CA GLU A 79 1.30 -26.93 8.32
C GLU A 79 1.66 -25.91 7.22
N ALA A 80 1.04 -24.73 7.24
CA ALA A 80 1.31 -23.65 6.31
C ALA A 80 2.76 -23.14 6.42
N TYR A 81 3.25 -22.93 7.64
CA TYR A 81 4.63 -22.53 7.91
C TYR A 81 5.63 -23.50 7.29
N ASN A 82 5.50 -24.81 7.54
CA ASN A 82 6.44 -25.79 7.01
C ASN A 82 6.43 -25.82 5.48
N TYR A 83 5.24 -25.73 4.87
CA TYR A 83 5.09 -25.70 3.42
C TYR A 83 5.81 -24.49 2.80
N ILE A 84 5.60 -23.29 3.34
CA ILE A 84 6.22 -22.06 2.82
C ILE A 84 7.72 -22.04 3.15
N ALA A 85 8.13 -22.46 4.34
CA ALA A 85 9.53 -22.49 4.78
C ALA A 85 10.41 -23.39 3.89
N GLU A 86 9.89 -24.53 3.42
CA GLU A 86 10.58 -25.40 2.47
C GLU A 86 10.88 -24.66 1.16
N LYS A 87 9.88 -23.98 0.59
CA LYS A 87 10.02 -23.22 -0.66
C LYS A 87 10.91 -21.99 -0.50
N ALA A 88 10.75 -21.25 0.59
CA ALA A 88 11.59 -20.10 0.93
C ALA A 88 13.07 -20.51 1.05
N SER A 89 13.35 -21.65 1.70
CA SER A 89 14.72 -22.16 1.83
C SER A 89 15.35 -22.50 0.48
N ALA A 90 14.57 -23.01 -0.49
CA ALA A 90 15.04 -23.26 -1.86
C ALA A 90 15.41 -21.96 -2.61
N LEU A 91 14.89 -20.81 -2.16
CA LEU A 91 15.21 -19.47 -2.66
C LEU A 91 16.34 -18.78 -1.88
N GLY A 92 16.82 -19.40 -0.79
CA GLY A 92 17.80 -18.80 0.11
C GLY A 92 17.20 -17.78 1.09
N ILE A 93 15.88 -17.73 1.22
CA ILE A 93 15.18 -16.89 2.19
C ILE A 93 15.20 -17.58 3.56
N VAL A 94 15.56 -16.84 4.60
CA VAL A 94 15.63 -17.37 5.97
C VAL A 94 14.21 -17.51 6.53
N ALA A 95 13.77 -18.75 6.76
CA ALA A 95 12.46 -19.06 7.33
C ALA A 95 12.39 -18.72 8.83
N ASP A 96 12.20 -17.44 9.13
CA ASP A 96 12.01 -16.89 10.47
C ASP A 96 10.88 -15.84 10.41
N LEU A 97 9.88 -15.93 11.29
CA LEU A 97 8.74 -15.00 11.29
C LEU A 97 9.11 -13.53 11.54
N ASP A 98 10.26 -13.25 12.13
CA ASP A 98 10.81 -11.90 12.33
C ASP A 98 11.65 -11.41 11.13
N ASN A 99 11.90 -12.29 10.13
CA ASN A 99 12.61 -11.93 8.92
C ASN A 99 11.66 -11.26 7.93
N TYR A 100 11.91 -9.99 7.63
CA TYR A 100 11.09 -9.20 6.71
C TYR A 100 10.92 -9.86 5.34
N GLU A 101 11.98 -10.39 4.74
CA GLU A 101 11.89 -11.02 3.41
C GLU A 101 10.99 -12.26 3.44
N PHE A 102 11.05 -13.05 4.52
CA PHE A 102 10.17 -14.19 4.71
C PHE A 102 8.72 -13.79 4.97
N GLN A 103 8.47 -12.73 5.75
CA GLN A 103 7.12 -12.17 5.94
C GLN A 103 6.51 -11.81 4.57
N GLN A 104 7.23 -11.04 3.76
CA GLN A 104 6.76 -10.64 2.42
C GLN A 104 6.55 -11.84 1.49
N TYR A 105 7.40 -12.86 1.59
CA TYR A 105 7.22 -14.11 0.85
C TYR A 105 5.96 -14.87 1.27
N ILE A 106 5.66 -14.93 2.57
CA ILE A 106 4.44 -15.54 3.11
C ILE A 106 3.19 -14.77 2.63
N LYS A 107 3.19 -13.43 2.66
CA LYS A 107 2.04 -12.62 2.22
C LYS A 107 1.63 -12.88 0.77
N GLY A 108 2.56 -13.32 -0.09
CA GLY A 108 2.25 -13.75 -1.46
C GLY A 108 1.27 -14.93 -1.57
N TYR A 109 1.13 -15.73 -0.50
CA TYR A 109 0.22 -16.87 -0.43
C TYR A 109 -1.20 -16.51 0.04
N ALA A 110 -1.50 -15.23 0.31
CA ALA A 110 -2.87 -14.76 0.52
C ALA A 110 -3.78 -15.04 -0.69
N ILE A 111 -3.19 -15.10 -1.89
CA ILE A 111 -3.89 -15.46 -3.13
C ILE A 111 -3.59 -16.94 -3.45
N PRO A 112 -4.59 -17.77 -3.82
CA PRO A 112 -4.41 -19.20 -4.07
C PRO A 112 -3.24 -19.54 -5.01
N THR A 113 -2.43 -20.54 -4.67
CA THR A 113 -1.18 -20.90 -5.38
C THR A 113 -1.15 -22.34 -5.88
N SER A 114 -2.17 -23.13 -5.54
CA SER A 114 -2.30 -24.53 -5.90
C SER A 114 -3.73 -24.86 -6.33
N THR A 115 -3.96 -26.04 -6.88
CA THR A 115 -5.31 -26.58 -7.13
C THR A 115 -6.00 -27.09 -5.86
N ASN A 116 -5.27 -27.22 -4.74
CA ASN A 116 -5.78 -27.75 -3.49
C ASN A 116 -6.40 -26.64 -2.64
N LYS A 117 -7.73 -26.58 -2.61
CA LYS A 117 -8.46 -25.56 -1.85
C LYS A 117 -8.15 -25.58 -0.35
N GLU A 118 -8.11 -26.74 0.29
CA GLU A 118 -7.86 -26.82 1.74
C GLU A 118 -6.45 -26.28 2.08
N LEU A 119 -5.47 -26.60 1.24
CA LEU A 119 -4.13 -26.05 1.38
C LEU A 119 -4.14 -24.53 1.20
N ASN A 120 -4.77 -24.02 0.13
CA ASN A 120 -4.87 -22.58 -0.11
C ASN A 120 -5.54 -21.83 1.05
N ASP A 121 -6.62 -22.39 1.62
CA ASP A 121 -7.31 -21.78 2.76
C ASP A 121 -6.36 -21.64 3.98
N LYS A 122 -5.57 -22.69 4.29
CA LYS A 122 -4.57 -22.65 5.38
C LYS A 122 -3.43 -21.66 5.10
N LEU A 123 -2.99 -21.56 3.85
CA LEU A 123 -1.92 -20.66 3.44
C LEU A 123 -2.37 -19.20 3.49
N ALA A 124 -3.60 -18.91 3.04
CA ALA A 124 -4.19 -17.58 3.12
C ALA A 124 -4.40 -17.13 4.57
N GLU A 125 -4.92 -18.00 5.44
CA GLU A 125 -5.08 -17.69 6.86
C GLU A 125 -3.74 -17.34 7.53
N PHE A 126 -2.68 -18.08 7.17
CA PHE A 126 -1.34 -17.79 7.70
C PHE A 126 -0.75 -16.50 7.12
N ALA A 127 -1.00 -16.19 5.84
CA ALA A 127 -0.58 -14.95 5.21
C ALA A 127 -1.24 -13.72 5.86
N GLU A 128 -2.54 -13.78 6.09
CA GLU A 128 -3.30 -12.73 6.79
C GLU A 128 -2.83 -12.58 8.25
N PHE A 129 -2.49 -13.68 8.93
CA PHE A 129 -1.88 -13.58 10.26
C PHE A 129 -0.54 -12.83 10.22
N ILE A 130 0.31 -13.12 9.23
CA ILE A 130 1.63 -12.48 9.12
C ILE A 130 1.52 -11.00 8.79
N ASP A 131 0.51 -10.61 8.02
CA ASP A 131 0.19 -9.22 7.75
C ASP A 131 -0.14 -8.45 9.04
N ILE A 132 -0.96 -9.02 9.93
CA ILE A 132 -1.17 -8.41 11.26
C ILE A 132 0.06 -8.54 12.17
N TYR A 133 0.87 -9.59 12.01
CA TYR A 133 2.04 -9.83 12.86
C TYR A 133 3.12 -8.74 12.67
N GLU A 134 3.33 -8.26 11.45
CA GLU A 134 4.33 -7.21 11.17
C GLU A 134 3.97 -5.83 11.75
N ASN A 135 2.70 -5.62 12.09
CA ASN A 135 2.21 -4.35 12.65
C ASN A 135 2.88 -3.94 13.95
N ALA A 136 3.39 -4.88 14.75
CA ALA A 136 4.18 -4.57 15.94
C ALA A 136 5.45 -3.78 15.58
N GLU A 137 6.13 -4.12 14.48
CA GLU A 137 7.29 -3.37 13.98
C GLU A 137 6.87 -2.05 13.32
N SER A 138 5.73 -2.01 12.62
CA SER A 138 5.18 -0.76 12.06
C SER A 138 4.85 0.25 13.17
N ASN A 139 4.16 -0.18 14.23
CA ASN A 139 3.88 0.65 15.39
C ASN A 139 5.15 1.11 16.11
N LYS A 140 6.20 0.28 16.20
CA LYS A 140 7.51 0.71 16.74
C LYS A 140 8.12 1.85 15.91
N LYS A 141 7.96 1.85 14.59
CA LYS A 141 8.44 2.94 13.72
C LYS A 141 7.64 4.23 13.95
N ILE A 142 6.31 4.12 14.01
CA ILE A 142 5.42 5.27 14.32
C ILE A 142 5.79 5.87 15.68
N ILE A 143 5.87 5.04 16.72
CA ILE A 143 6.19 5.48 18.09
C ILE A 143 7.60 6.09 18.16
N SER A 144 8.57 5.51 17.46
CA SER A 144 9.92 6.06 17.36
C SER A 144 9.91 7.45 16.73
N CYS A 145 9.16 7.64 15.65
CA CYS A 145 8.98 8.94 14.99
C CYS A 145 8.35 9.96 15.95
N LEU A 146 7.25 9.60 16.63
CA LEU A 146 6.56 10.48 17.59
C LEU A 146 7.40 10.89 18.81
N LYS A 147 8.43 10.12 19.17
CA LYS A 147 9.36 10.44 20.27
C LYS A 147 10.41 11.48 19.89
N GLU A 148 10.59 11.76 18.61
CA GLU A 148 11.51 12.81 18.17
C GLU A 148 10.98 14.20 18.59
N LYS A 149 11.88 15.11 18.97
CA LYS A 149 11.50 16.44 19.46
C LYS A 149 10.79 17.29 18.41
N GLU A 150 11.15 17.10 17.15
CA GLU A 150 10.55 17.73 15.98
C GLU A 150 10.47 16.66 14.90
N PHE A 151 9.39 15.89 14.89
CA PHE A 151 9.18 14.88 13.86
C PHE A 151 8.58 15.50 12.60
N ASN A 152 8.96 14.95 11.45
CA ASN A 152 8.41 15.37 10.17
C ASN A 152 6.99 14.81 10.00
N SER A 153 5.97 15.67 10.04
CA SER A 153 4.58 15.26 9.89
C SER A 153 4.31 14.54 8.56
N GLU A 154 5.01 14.91 7.47
CA GLU A 154 4.90 14.21 6.19
C GLU A 154 5.45 12.79 6.31
N GLU A 155 6.58 12.58 6.99
CA GLU A 155 7.17 11.25 7.16
C GLU A 155 6.32 10.36 8.06
N LEU A 156 5.74 10.93 9.11
CA LEU A 156 4.80 10.24 9.98
C LEU A 156 3.53 9.82 9.23
N GLU A 157 2.95 10.70 8.40
CA GLU A 157 1.75 10.38 7.61
C GLU A 157 1.97 9.18 6.68
N LEU A 158 3.20 8.98 6.17
CA LEU A 158 3.52 7.80 5.36
C LEU A 158 3.63 6.49 6.16
N LEU A 159 3.74 6.58 7.49
CA LEU A 159 3.83 5.43 8.39
C LEU A 159 2.48 5.07 9.01
N LEU A 160 1.50 5.98 9.01
CA LEU A 160 0.20 5.74 9.64
C LEU A 160 -0.67 4.82 8.77
N PRO A 161 -1.59 4.05 9.39
CA PRO A 161 -2.59 3.28 8.67
C PRO A 161 -3.47 4.16 7.77
N ILE A 162 -3.85 3.64 6.62
CA ILE A 162 -4.77 4.30 5.69
C ILE A 162 -6.15 4.45 6.33
N SER A 163 -6.65 5.69 6.34
CA SER A 163 -8.00 6.03 6.85
C SER A 163 -9.02 6.33 5.74
N LYS A 164 -8.58 6.39 4.47
CA LYS A 164 -9.46 6.75 3.33
C LYS A 164 -10.37 5.59 2.93
N SER A 165 -11.54 5.94 2.38
CA SER A 165 -12.50 4.97 1.88
C SER A 165 -11.94 4.20 0.68
N SER A 166 -12.14 2.89 0.68
CA SER A 166 -11.81 1.99 -0.43
C SER A 166 -12.84 2.08 -1.56
N THR A 167 -12.51 1.48 -2.72
CA THR A 167 -13.42 1.33 -3.85
C THR A 167 -14.55 0.37 -3.49
N GLU A 168 -15.79 0.86 -3.50
CA GLU A 168 -16.96 0.05 -3.16
C GLU A 168 -17.32 -0.93 -4.30
N LEU A 169 -17.67 -2.17 -3.95
CA LEU A 169 -18.19 -3.14 -4.91
C LEU A 169 -19.49 -2.62 -5.53
N SER A 170 -19.55 -2.60 -6.86
CA SER A 170 -20.74 -2.18 -7.62
C SER A 170 -21.03 -3.15 -8.75
N ASN A 171 -22.30 -3.50 -8.89
CA ASN A 171 -22.81 -4.37 -9.97
C ASN A 171 -23.39 -3.55 -11.14
N LYS A 172 -23.15 -2.24 -11.16
CA LYS A 172 -23.53 -1.40 -12.30
C LYS A 172 -22.65 -1.74 -13.49
N ILE A 173 -23.23 -1.59 -14.68
CA ILE A 173 -22.51 -1.71 -15.94
C ILE A 173 -22.33 -0.28 -16.46
N THR A 174 -21.15 0.28 -16.22
CA THR A 174 -20.79 1.60 -16.72
C THR A 174 -20.03 1.44 -18.04
N PRO A 175 -20.47 2.09 -19.14
CA PRO A 175 -19.74 2.04 -20.41
C PRO A 175 -18.35 2.68 -20.29
N SER A 176 -17.34 2.03 -20.87
CA SER A 176 -15.99 2.59 -20.99
C SER A 176 -16.00 3.87 -21.82
N ASP A 177 -15.56 5.00 -21.26
CA ASP A 177 -15.32 6.24 -22.01
C ASP A 177 -13.85 6.23 -22.45
N ASN A 178 -13.58 5.87 -23.71
CA ASN A 178 -12.23 5.63 -24.26
C ASN A 178 -11.39 6.91 -24.47
N ARG A 179 -11.48 7.91 -23.59
CA ARG A 179 -10.76 9.18 -23.74
C ARG A 179 -9.45 9.15 -22.97
N GLU A 180 -8.40 8.66 -23.64
CA GLU A 180 -7.00 8.81 -23.22
C GLU A 180 -6.60 10.30 -23.20
N SER A 181 -6.90 11.00 -22.10
CA SER A 181 -6.71 12.45 -21.99
C SER A 181 -5.33 12.85 -21.47
N ASN A 182 -4.58 11.91 -20.91
CA ASN A 182 -3.32 12.13 -20.21
C ASN A 182 -2.07 11.52 -20.88
N GLY A 183 -2.24 10.95 -22.09
CA GLY A 183 -1.16 10.30 -22.84
C GLY A 183 -0.84 8.86 -22.42
N TYR A 184 -1.54 8.32 -21.41
CA TYR A 184 -1.50 6.92 -21.07
C TYR A 184 -2.33 6.09 -22.05
N SER A 185 -1.80 4.93 -22.44
CA SER A 185 -2.50 3.94 -23.24
C SER A 185 -2.68 2.64 -22.47
N SER A 186 -3.91 2.38 -22.05
CA SER A 186 -4.34 1.14 -21.40
C SER A 186 -4.01 -0.09 -22.24
N ASN A 187 -4.13 0.01 -23.57
CA ASN A 187 -3.80 -1.08 -24.48
C ASN A 187 -2.32 -1.46 -24.43
N LYS A 188 -1.41 -0.48 -24.37
CA LYS A 188 0.04 -0.76 -24.27
C LYS A 188 0.40 -1.33 -22.90
N ALA A 189 -0.19 -0.82 -21.83
CA ALA A 189 0.05 -1.32 -20.48
C ALA A 189 -0.40 -2.78 -20.33
N THR A 190 -1.60 -3.11 -20.81
CA THR A 190 -2.14 -4.48 -20.80
C THR A 190 -1.38 -5.43 -21.71
N GLN A 191 -0.90 -4.96 -22.88
CA GLN A 191 0.00 -5.75 -23.73
C GLN A 191 1.31 -6.06 -23.04
N TYR A 192 1.91 -5.06 -22.37
CA TYR A 192 3.12 -5.27 -21.58
C TYR A 192 2.89 -6.28 -20.47
N ALA A 193 1.81 -6.13 -19.71
CA ALA A 193 1.44 -7.05 -18.65
C ALA A 193 1.31 -8.50 -19.16
N LYS A 194 0.56 -8.71 -20.25
CA LYS A 194 0.38 -10.04 -20.87
C LYS A 194 1.66 -10.60 -21.50
N GLN A 195 2.62 -9.75 -21.87
CA GLN A 195 3.92 -10.19 -22.38
C GLN A 195 4.85 -10.63 -21.24
N TRP A 196 4.83 -9.90 -20.12
CA TRP A 196 5.84 -10.01 -19.07
C TRP A 196 5.35 -10.67 -17.79
N TRP A 197 4.08 -11.06 -17.66
CA TRP A 197 3.52 -11.61 -16.42
C TRP A 197 4.28 -12.79 -15.79
N ASN A 198 5.09 -13.50 -16.57
CA ASN A 198 5.92 -14.62 -16.11
C ASN A 198 7.42 -14.40 -16.32
N ARG A 199 7.89 -13.13 -16.31
CA ARG A 199 9.27 -12.70 -16.64
C ARG A 199 9.56 -11.29 -16.09
N THR A 200 10.82 -10.86 -15.93
CA THR A 200 11.14 -9.60 -15.19
C THR A 200 11.58 -8.39 -16.01
N ASN A 201 11.65 -8.46 -17.35
CA ASN A 201 12.23 -7.43 -18.24
C ASN A 201 13.45 -6.69 -17.65
N ASN A 202 14.48 -7.45 -17.29
CA ASN A 202 15.71 -6.93 -16.67
C ASN A 202 16.50 -6.02 -17.60
N THR A 203 16.26 -6.07 -18.91
CA THR A 203 17.00 -5.28 -19.90
C THR A 203 16.59 -3.81 -19.88
N ASP A 204 15.28 -3.55 -19.80
CA ASP A 204 14.75 -2.18 -19.71
C ASP A 204 14.64 -1.71 -18.25
N PHE A 205 14.43 -2.64 -17.31
CA PHE A 205 14.24 -2.36 -15.89
C PHE A 205 15.19 -3.16 -14.97
N PRO A 206 16.52 -2.97 -15.06
CA PRO A 206 17.53 -3.79 -14.39
C PRO A 206 17.63 -3.62 -12.86
N TYR A 207 17.15 -2.52 -12.28
CA TYR A 207 17.45 -2.14 -10.88
C TYR A 207 17.16 -3.26 -9.85
N TYR A 208 15.95 -3.82 -9.85
CA TYR A 208 15.58 -4.85 -8.87
C TYR A 208 16.28 -6.18 -9.14
N ALA A 209 16.38 -6.59 -10.40
CA ALA A 209 17.17 -7.76 -10.76
C ALA A 209 18.62 -7.64 -10.27
N ASN A 210 19.24 -6.47 -10.45
CA ASN A 210 20.59 -6.17 -9.96
C ASN A 210 20.66 -6.19 -8.42
N TYR A 211 19.67 -5.59 -7.75
CA TYR A 211 19.57 -5.58 -6.29
C TYR A 211 19.52 -7.01 -5.71
N TYR A 212 18.73 -7.88 -6.33
CA TYR A 212 18.60 -9.30 -5.98
C TYR A 212 19.65 -10.21 -6.65
N LYS A 213 20.72 -9.62 -7.23
CA LYS A 213 21.88 -10.33 -7.81
C LYS A 213 21.52 -11.33 -8.91
N GLN A 214 20.50 -11.02 -9.70
CA GLN A 214 20.11 -11.78 -10.89
C GLN A 214 20.88 -11.33 -12.13
N ASP A 215 20.91 -12.18 -13.16
CA ASP A 215 21.50 -11.84 -14.46
C ASP A 215 20.65 -10.77 -15.16
N LEU A 216 21.31 -9.69 -15.56
CA LEU A 216 20.65 -8.57 -16.26
C LEU A 216 20.43 -8.86 -17.75
N ASN A 217 21.03 -9.92 -18.28
CA ASN A 217 20.88 -10.33 -19.67
C ASN A 217 19.81 -11.42 -19.87
N SER A 218 19.35 -12.03 -18.78
CA SER A 218 18.24 -12.98 -18.78
C SER A 218 16.99 -12.29 -18.27
N ASN A 219 15.86 -12.51 -18.95
CA ASN A 219 14.55 -12.06 -18.49
C ASN A 219 13.66 -13.21 -18.02
N ASP A 220 14.15 -14.44 -18.07
CA ASP A 220 13.34 -15.65 -17.89
C ASP A 220 13.18 -16.03 -16.41
N TYR A 221 13.19 -15.06 -15.49
CA TYR A 221 12.96 -15.28 -14.06
C TYR A 221 11.48 -15.26 -13.75
N ASN A 222 10.96 -16.35 -13.19
CA ASN A 222 9.57 -16.43 -12.80
C ASN A 222 9.37 -17.11 -11.45
N ASP A 223 8.19 -16.90 -10.88
CA ASP A 223 7.71 -17.65 -9.72
C ASP A 223 6.27 -18.08 -10.00
N LEU A 224 6.12 -19.25 -10.61
CA LEU A 224 4.83 -19.75 -11.07
C LEU A 224 4.09 -20.52 -9.97
N ASP A 225 2.79 -20.67 -10.18
CA ASP A 225 1.92 -21.54 -9.38
C ASP A 225 2.48 -22.97 -9.24
N GLU A 226 2.04 -23.67 -8.20
CA GLU A 226 2.47 -25.04 -7.95
C GLU A 226 2.11 -25.97 -9.12
N ASN A 227 3.11 -26.75 -9.57
CA ASN A 227 3.04 -27.65 -10.74
C ASN A 227 2.81 -26.96 -12.09
N ALA A 228 2.85 -25.62 -12.17
CA ALA A 228 2.85 -24.94 -13.45
C ALA A 228 4.09 -25.32 -14.28
N GLU A 229 3.86 -25.60 -15.57
CA GLU A 229 4.96 -25.86 -16.50
C GLU A 229 5.74 -24.57 -16.81
N GLY A 230 7.04 -24.70 -17.05
CA GLY A 230 7.87 -23.55 -17.47
C GLY A 230 8.48 -22.73 -16.33
N GLN A 231 8.48 -23.28 -15.10
CA GLN A 231 9.23 -22.69 -13.99
C GLN A 231 10.71 -22.52 -14.37
N SER A 232 11.25 -21.34 -14.13
CA SER A 232 12.65 -21.01 -14.36
C SER A 232 13.57 -21.79 -13.41
N ALA A 233 14.73 -22.21 -13.92
CA ALA A 233 15.72 -22.95 -13.12
C ALA A 233 16.21 -22.14 -11.90
N ILE A 234 16.35 -20.83 -12.09
CA ILE A 234 16.53 -19.86 -11.00
C ILE A 234 15.20 -19.12 -10.89
N ARG A 235 14.48 -19.33 -9.78
CA ARG A 235 13.21 -18.67 -9.49
C ARG A 235 13.43 -17.19 -9.18
N ARG A 236 12.40 -16.37 -9.39
CA ARG A 236 12.34 -15.03 -8.81
C ARG A 236 12.13 -15.16 -7.30
N GLY A 237 13.12 -14.76 -6.52
CA GLY A 237 13.11 -14.91 -5.06
C GLY A 237 12.50 -13.74 -4.29
N TRP A 238 11.83 -12.80 -4.96
CA TRP A 238 11.26 -11.61 -4.33
C TRP A 238 9.89 -11.28 -4.92
N SER A 239 9.01 -10.72 -4.08
CA SER A 239 7.73 -10.16 -4.54
C SER A 239 7.99 -8.81 -5.21
N ASP A 240 7.48 -8.63 -6.43
CA ASP A 240 7.72 -7.44 -7.24
C ASP A 240 6.44 -6.88 -7.87
N CYS A 241 5.29 -7.20 -7.28
CA CYS A 241 3.97 -6.81 -7.75
C CYS A 241 3.90 -5.33 -8.18
N THR A 242 4.42 -4.42 -7.36
CA THR A 242 4.42 -2.98 -7.63
C THR A 242 5.44 -2.57 -8.68
N ASN A 243 6.61 -3.20 -8.69
CA ASN A 243 7.61 -2.98 -9.74
C ASN A 243 7.03 -3.35 -11.12
N PHE A 244 6.40 -4.52 -11.22
CA PHE A 244 5.73 -4.97 -12.44
C PHE A 244 4.61 -4.05 -12.90
N VAL A 245 3.70 -3.68 -12.00
CA VAL A 245 2.62 -2.75 -12.31
C VAL A 245 3.20 -1.41 -12.76
N SER A 246 4.24 -0.91 -12.10
CA SER A 246 4.90 0.34 -12.51
C SER A 246 5.55 0.24 -13.90
N GLN A 247 6.13 -0.90 -14.25
CA GLN A 247 6.62 -1.15 -15.62
C GLN A 247 5.48 -1.14 -16.64
N CYS A 248 4.34 -1.78 -16.33
CA CYS A 248 3.15 -1.76 -17.19
C CYS A 248 2.69 -0.32 -17.44
N LEU A 249 2.58 0.49 -16.39
CA LEU A 249 2.18 1.90 -16.49
C LEU A 249 3.18 2.74 -17.29
N SER A 250 4.48 2.52 -17.06
CA SER A 250 5.55 3.18 -17.80
C SER A 250 5.50 2.85 -19.30
N TYR A 251 5.30 1.58 -19.65
CA TYR A 251 5.16 1.15 -21.05
C TYR A 251 3.85 1.62 -21.67
N GLY A 252 2.80 1.75 -20.85
CA GLY A 252 1.57 2.46 -21.18
C GLY A 252 1.79 3.93 -21.53
N GLY A 253 2.95 4.52 -21.22
CA GLY A 253 3.29 5.90 -21.57
C GLY A 253 2.96 6.91 -20.47
N PHE A 254 2.69 6.47 -19.23
CA PHE A 254 2.51 7.41 -18.13
C PHE A 254 3.74 8.28 -17.90
N GLN A 255 3.51 9.57 -17.73
CA GLN A 255 4.58 10.51 -17.43
C GLN A 255 5.08 10.34 -16.00
N TYR A 256 6.41 10.18 -15.87
CA TYR A 256 7.10 10.15 -14.60
C TYR A 256 6.96 11.48 -13.86
N ARG A 257 6.84 11.39 -12.53
CA ARG A 257 6.94 12.52 -11.62
C ARG A 257 8.21 12.39 -10.82
N LYS A 258 9.17 13.29 -11.06
CA LYS A 258 10.42 13.40 -10.30
C LYS A 258 10.62 14.86 -9.92
N SER A 259 10.51 15.14 -8.63
CA SER A 259 10.60 16.46 -8.03
C SER A 259 11.39 16.41 -6.73
N GLY A 260 11.85 17.57 -6.25
CA GLY A 260 12.71 17.65 -5.05
C GLY A 260 14.18 17.39 -5.33
N LEU A 261 15.05 18.08 -4.58
CA LEU A 261 16.51 18.01 -4.74
C LEU A 261 17.16 16.99 -3.81
N ILE A 262 16.62 16.82 -2.61
CA ILE A 262 17.18 15.96 -1.56
C ILE A 262 16.36 14.69 -1.49
N LEU A 263 17.02 13.55 -1.70
CA LEU A 263 16.46 12.19 -1.62
C LEU A 263 15.09 12.05 -2.33
N PRO A 264 14.95 12.46 -3.62
CA PRO A 264 13.67 12.42 -4.32
C PRO A 264 13.06 11.02 -4.39
N HIS A 265 13.88 9.97 -4.32
CA HIS A 265 13.42 8.58 -4.30
C HIS A 265 12.60 8.22 -3.06
N ARG A 266 12.67 9.00 -1.96
CA ARG A 266 11.90 8.76 -0.72
C ARG A 266 10.61 9.56 -0.63
N GLN A 267 10.28 10.37 -1.64
CA GLN A 267 9.13 11.27 -1.58
C GLN A 267 7.94 10.62 -2.29
N SER A 268 6.82 10.38 -1.59
CA SER A 268 5.65 9.70 -2.17
C SER A 268 4.94 10.47 -3.29
N LYS A 269 5.18 11.78 -3.41
CA LYS A 269 4.75 12.56 -4.57
C LYS A 269 5.47 12.20 -5.88
N ASN A 270 6.62 11.52 -5.79
CA ASN A 270 7.38 11.09 -6.94
C ASN A 270 6.99 9.67 -7.35
N TRP A 271 6.98 9.40 -8.65
CA TRP A 271 6.88 8.08 -9.24
C TRP A 271 7.70 8.09 -10.53
N TYR A 272 8.85 7.41 -10.51
CA TYR A 272 9.76 7.35 -11.64
C TYR A 272 10.67 6.13 -11.55
N TYR A 273 11.13 5.68 -12.71
CA TYR A 273 12.20 4.70 -12.82
C TYR A 273 13.55 5.34 -13.06
N ASP A 274 14.59 4.76 -12.49
CA ASP A 274 15.99 5.14 -12.68
C ASP A 274 16.87 3.92 -12.37
N ASN A 275 17.78 3.55 -13.27
CA ASN A 275 18.64 2.37 -13.10
C ASN A 275 19.52 2.44 -11.85
N GLY A 276 19.84 3.65 -11.37
CA GLY A 276 20.61 3.85 -10.14
C GLY A 276 19.73 3.74 -8.90
N LYS A 277 18.53 4.34 -8.93
CA LYS A 277 17.56 4.24 -7.84
C LYS A 277 16.15 4.76 -8.25
N PRO A 278 15.17 3.87 -8.48
CA PRO A 278 13.77 4.25 -8.68
C PRO A 278 13.19 4.95 -7.44
N SER A 279 12.04 5.62 -7.59
CA SER A 279 11.30 6.08 -6.42
C SER A 279 10.77 4.90 -5.60
N HIS A 280 10.61 5.07 -4.29
CA HIS A 280 10.06 4.02 -3.43
C HIS A 280 8.62 3.62 -3.81
N THR A 281 7.87 4.57 -4.36
CA THR A 281 6.53 4.38 -4.95
C THR A 281 6.53 3.52 -6.22
N TRP A 282 7.70 3.25 -6.82
CA TRP A 282 7.80 2.37 -7.98
C TRP A 282 7.73 0.90 -7.57
N GLY A 283 8.21 0.53 -6.37
CA GLY A 283 8.34 -0.87 -5.98
C GLY A 283 7.76 -1.26 -4.63
N GLY A 284 7.31 -0.30 -3.80
CA GLY A 284 6.61 -0.60 -2.55
C GLY A 284 5.10 -0.39 -2.67
N ALA A 285 4.30 -1.38 -2.30
CA ALA A 285 2.84 -1.38 -2.51
C ALA A 285 2.13 -0.24 -1.77
N ASN A 286 2.43 -0.03 -0.49
CA ASN A 286 1.88 1.10 0.26
C ASN A 286 2.39 2.47 -0.27
N ASN A 287 3.66 2.58 -0.65
CA ASN A 287 4.16 3.83 -1.25
C ASN A 287 3.54 4.12 -2.63
N PHE A 288 3.24 3.08 -3.41
CA PHE A 288 2.51 3.19 -4.66
C PHE A 288 1.10 3.72 -4.41
N TYR A 289 0.40 3.17 -3.42
CA TYR A 289 -0.90 3.70 -2.99
C TYR A 289 -0.83 5.19 -2.66
N GLN A 290 0.14 5.60 -1.82
CA GLN A 290 0.30 7.01 -1.43
C GLN A 290 0.48 7.93 -2.64
N HIS A 291 1.21 7.48 -3.67
CA HIS A 291 1.35 8.24 -4.91
C HIS A 291 0.06 8.34 -5.69
N TRP A 292 -0.58 7.20 -5.96
CA TRP A 292 -1.69 7.11 -6.89
C TRP A 292 -3.01 7.56 -6.29
N GLU A 293 -3.18 7.44 -4.98
CA GLU A 293 -4.27 8.10 -4.26
C GLU A 293 -4.18 9.62 -4.42
N SER A 294 -3.01 10.22 -4.15
CA SER A 294 -2.82 11.66 -4.33
C SER A 294 -2.92 12.12 -5.78
N ARG A 295 -2.46 11.29 -6.73
CA ARG A 295 -2.42 11.62 -8.15
C ARG A 295 -3.76 11.39 -8.84
N ALA A 296 -4.25 10.16 -8.85
CA ALA A 296 -5.46 9.74 -9.58
C ALA A 296 -6.74 9.86 -8.74
N GLY A 297 -6.62 9.84 -7.41
CA GLY A 297 -7.76 9.59 -6.53
C GLY A 297 -8.15 8.12 -6.52
N ILE A 298 -8.95 7.72 -5.53
CA ILE A 298 -9.51 6.38 -5.45
C ILE A 298 -10.84 6.35 -6.21
N ALA A 299 -10.98 5.40 -7.14
CA ALA A 299 -12.22 5.14 -7.83
C ALA A 299 -13.31 4.81 -6.81
N LYS A 300 -14.44 5.52 -6.87
CA LYS A 300 -15.49 5.38 -5.86
C LYS A 300 -16.11 3.97 -5.86
N THR A 301 -16.37 3.44 -7.06
CA THR A 301 -17.02 2.15 -7.24
C THR A 301 -16.32 1.30 -8.29
N SER A 302 -16.37 -0.02 -8.12
CA SER A 302 -15.66 -0.97 -8.97
C SER A 302 -16.10 -1.00 -10.44
N ASP A 303 -17.29 -0.47 -10.75
CA ASP A 303 -17.81 -0.37 -12.12
C ASP A 303 -17.12 0.72 -12.95
N LEU A 304 -16.37 1.63 -12.32
CA LEU A 304 -15.60 2.66 -13.00
C LEU A 304 -14.27 2.14 -13.56
N LEU A 305 -13.76 1.04 -12.99
CA LEU A 305 -12.49 0.46 -13.38
C LEU A 305 -12.61 -0.34 -14.68
N THR A 306 -11.59 -0.31 -15.52
CA THR A 306 -11.52 -1.03 -16.79
C THR A 306 -10.14 -1.63 -17.05
N ALA A 307 -9.95 -2.28 -18.20
CA ALA A 307 -8.65 -2.82 -18.59
C ALA A 307 -7.62 -1.69 -18.73
N GLY A 308 -6.44 -1.87 -18.13
CA GLY A 308 -5.39 -0.87 -17.99
C GLY A 308 -5.44 -0.11 -16.67
N ASP A 309 -6.52 -0.23 -15.90
CA ASP A 309 -6.55 0.33 -14.54
C ASP A 309 -5.83 -0.57 -13.54
N VAL A 310 -5.41 0.04 -12.45
CA VAL A 310 -4.61 -0.61 -11.40
C VAL A 310 -5.41 -0.62 -10.10
N ILE A 311 -5.16 -1.66 -9.30
CA ILE A 311 -5.69 -1.77 -7.95
C ILE A 311 -4.55 -1.97 -6.95
N SER A 312 -4.71 -1.39 -5.77
CA SER A 312 -4.01 -1.73 -4.54
C SER A 312 -4.95 -2.52 -3.63
N VAL A 313 -4.42 -3.51 -2.91
CA VAL A 313 -5.19 -4.43 -2.06
C VAL A 313 -4.60 -4.45 -0.66
N ASP A 314 -5.49 -4.34 0.32
CA ASP A 314 -5.25 -4.45 1.76
C ASP A 314 -5.99 -5.72 2.21
N PHE A 315 -5.22 -6.78 2.52
CA PHE A 315 -5.76 -8.12 2.76
C PHE A 315 -6.48 -8.18 4.11
N THR A 316 -5.90 -7.60 5.16
CA THR A 316 -6.43 -7.71 6.52
C THR A 316 -7.27 -6.51 6.97
N LYS A 317 -7.36 -5.48 6.11
CA LYS A 317 -8.11 -4.23 6.30
C LYS A 317 -7.52 -3.35 7.40
N ASP A 318 -6.26 -3.55 7.73
CA ASP A 318 -5.54 -2.87 8.81
C ASP A 318 -5.01 -1.49 8.41
N GLY A 319 -5.09 -1.15 7.12
CA GLY A 319 -4.65 0.12 6.57
C GLY A 319 -3.23 0.10 6.02
N ASP A 320 -2.57 -1.04 5.89
CA ASP A 320 -1.39 -1.21 5.04
C ASP A 320 -1.77 -1.83 3.70
N ILE A 321 -1.00 -1.55 2.65
CA ILE A 321 -1.25 -2.15 1.32
C ILE A 321 -0.26 -3.26 1.08
N ASP A 322 -0.78 -4.47 0.90
CA ASP A 322 0.00 -5.67 0.65
C ASP A 322 0.36 -5.87 -0.81
N HIS A 323 -0.55 -5.49 -1.70
CA HIS A 323 -0.49 -5.97 -3.07
C HIS A 323 -0.97 -4.93 -4.08
N THR A 324 -0.41 -5.02 -5.28
CA THR A 324 -0.82 -4.22 -6.43
C THR A 324 -0.94 -5.09 -7.67
N ALA A 325 -2.03 -4.94 -8.41
CA ALA A 325 -2.29 -5.68 -9.66
C ALA A 325 -2.87 -4.77 -10.73
N ILE A 326 -2.74 -5.18 -12.01
CA ILE A 326 -3.32 -4.48 -13.15
C ILE A 326 -4.47 -5.28 -13.75
N ILE A 327 -5.56 -4.61 -14.11
CA ILE A 327 -6.68 -5.21 -14.84
C ILE A 327 -6.27 -5.34 -16.31
N THR A 328 -6.19 -6.56 -16.84
CA THR A 328 -5.70 -6.83 -18.20
C THR A 328 -6.76 -7.24 -19.20
N SER A 329 -7.94 -7.62 -18.71
CA SER A 329 -9.11 -7.87 -19.52
C SER A 329 -10.35 -7.34 -18.84
N ASN A 330 -11.29 -6.86 -19.66
CA ASN A 330 -12.62 -6.44 -19.26
C ASN A 330 -13.56 -6.76 -20.42
N ILE A 331 -14.34 -7.83 -20.30
CA ILE A 331 -15.12 -8.37 -21.42
C ILE A 331 -16.53 -7.75 -21.46
N ASN A 332 -17.20 -7.64 -20.32
CA ASN A 332 -18.60 -7.18 -20.24
C ASN A 332 -18.85 -6.17 -19.11
N ASN A 333 -17.79 -5.53 -18.61
CA ASN A 333 -17.81 -4.54 -17.51
C ASN A 333 -18.29 -5.09 -16.15
N THR A 334 -18.45 -6.40 -15.98
CA THR A 334 -18.71 -6.99 -14.65
C THR A 334 -17.40 -7.24 -13.90
N ASN A 335 -17.47 -7.32 -12.57
CA ASN A 335 -16.27 -7.53 -11.73
C ASN A 335 -15.65 -8.91 -11.94
N GLU A 336 -16.43 -9.91 -12.36
CA GLU A 336 -15.94 -11.25 -12.74
C GLU A 336 -15.14 -11.22 -14.05
N SER A 337 -15.45 -10.27 -14.93
CA SER A 337 -14.76 -10.11 -16.23
C SER A 337 -13.58 -9.16 -16.18
N LYS A 338 -13.41 -8.41 -15.08
CA LYS A 338 -12.24 -7.56 -14.81
C LYS A 338 -11.11 -8.46 -14.30
N LEU A 339 -10.39 -9.07 -15.23
CA LEU A 339 -9.34 -10.05 -14.95
C LEU A 339 -8.02 -9.36 -14.64
N LEU A 340 -7.26 -9.93 -13.72
CA LEU A 340 -6.07 -9.33 -13.13
C LEU A 340 -4.79 -10.04 -13.59
N THR A 341 -3.69 -9.29 -13.67
CA THR A 341 -2.33 -9.81 -13.87
C THR A 341 -1.40 -9.21 -12.81
N GLN A 342 -0.48 -10.02 -12.25
CA GLN A 342 0.32 -9.65 -11.08
C GLN A 342 1.64 -10.44 -10.95
N HIS A 343 2.48 -10.03 -9.98
CA HIS A 343 3.90 -10.40 -9.79
C HIS A 343 4.32 -10.58 -8.31
N SER A 344 3.45 -11.10 -7.45
CA SER A 344 3.83 -11.74 -6.16
C SER A 344 4.05 -13.24 -6.36
N ILE A 345 3.15 -13.83 -7.13
CA ILE A 345 3.28 -15.11 -7.83
C ILE A 345 2.86 -14.80 -9.26
N ASP A 346 3.66 -15.16 -10.23
CA ASP A 346 3.43 -14.79 -11.62
C ASP A 346 2.10 -15.37 -12.10
N ARG A 347 1.16 -14.48 -12.42
CA ARG A 347 -0.18 -14.88 -12.85
C ARG A 347 -0.78 -13.91 -13.84
N SER A 348 -1.44 -14.48 -14.85
CA SER A 348 -2.27 -13.77 -15.81
C SER A 348 -3.67 -14.38 -15.85
N GLU A 349 -4.64 -13.65 -15.30
CA GLU A 349 -6.10 -13.81 -15.49
C GLU A 349 -6.76 -15.07 -14.92
N PHE A 350 -6.01 -16.11 -14.57
CA PHE A 350 -6.54 -17.37 -14.05
C PHE A 350 -5.82 -17.80 -12.77
N LEU A 351 -6.59 -18.26 -11.80
CA LEU A 351 -6.08 -18.99 -10.64
C LEU A 351 -5.65 -20.41 -11.07
N PRO A 352 -4.76 -21.06 -10.31
CA PRO A 352 -4.37 -22.45 -10.59
C PRO A 352 -5.53 -23.45 -10.53
N THR A 353 -6.66 -23.10 -9.88
CA THR A 353 -7.91 -23.88 -9.90
C THR A 353 -8.65 -23.85 -11.25
N GLY A 354 -8.26 -22.95 -12.16
CA GLY A 354 -8.95 -22.68 -13.42
C GLY A 354 -10.01 -21.58 -13.33
N ASP A 355 -10.30 -21.09 -12.13
CA ASP A 355 -11.20 -19.95 -11.92
C ASP A 355 -10.56 -18.64 -12.38
N TYR A 356 -11.38 -17.64 -12.70
CA TYR A 356 -10.89 -16.31 -13.04
C TYR A 356 -10.23 -15.62 -11.84
N PHE A 357 -8.98 -15.21 -12.03
CA PHE A 357 -8.34 -14.24 -11.14
C PHE A 357 -8.85 -12.85 -11.51
N SER A 358 -9.85 -12.38 -10.77
CA SER A 358 -10.68 -11.23 -11.13
C SER A 358 -10.92 -10.31 -9.94
N LEU A 359 -11.44 -9.12 -10.22
CA LEU A 359 -11.84 -8.18 -9.18
C LEU A 359 -12.95 -8.77 -8.27
N ALA A 360 -13.90 -9.51 -8.83
CA ALA A 360 -14.91 -10.22 -8.04
C ALA A 360 -14.30 -11.28 -7.11
N ASN A 361 -13.26 -11.99 -7.58
CA ASN A 361 -12.53 -12.95 -6.75
C ASN A 361 -11.91 -12.25 -5.52
N LEU A 362 -11.26 -11.09 -5.68
CA LEU A 362 -10.70 -10.35 -4.56
C LEU A 362 -11.77 -9.87 -3.56
N TYR A 363 -12.87 -9.28 -4.04
CA TYR A 363 -13.97 -8.87 -3.15
C TYR A 363 -14.60 -10.05 -2.39
N SER A 364 -14.62 -11.24 -2.98
CA SER A 364 -15.15 -12.44 -2.31
C SER A 364 -14.31 -12.90 -1.11
N GLN A 365 -13.06 -12.45 -1.02
CA GLN A 365 -12.18 -12.68 0.14
C GLN A 365 -12.33 -11.61 1.22
N ASP A 366 -13.25 -10.66 1.07
CA ASP A 366 -13.45 -9.54 2.01
C ASP A 366 -12.22 -8.60 2.12
N TYR A 367 -11.42 -8.53 1.06
CA TYR A 367 -10.29 -7.61 0.95
C TYR A 367 -10.73 -6.18 0.64
N LYS A 368 -9.99 -5.20 1.15
CA LYS A 368 -10.15 -3.79 0.76
C LYS A 368 -9.40 -3.53 -0.52
N ILE A 369 -10.06 -2.90 -1.48
CA ILE A 369 -9.50 -2.61 -2.80
C ILE A 369 -9.52 -1.11 -3.04
N TYR A 370 -8.41 -0.57 -3.53
CA TYR A 370 -8.26 0.83 -3.90
C TYR A 370 -7.90 0.89 -5.39
N GLY A 371 -8.90 1.16 -6.22
CA GLY A 371 -8.73 1.26 -7.66
C GLY A 371 -8.40 2.66 -8.14
N TYR A 372 -7.67 2.75 -9.24
CA TYR A 372 -7.26 4.00 -9.86
C TYR A 372 -7.68 4.02 -11.32
N GLU A 373 -8.49 5.02 -11.72
CA GLU A 373 -8.88 5.24 -13.12
C GLU A 373 -7.72 5.91 -13.85
N MET A 374 -6.85 5.08 -14.43
CA MET A 374 -5.54 5.49 -14.89
C MET A 374 -5.64 6.43 -16.10
N ASP A 375 -6.52 6.15 -17.05
CA ASP A 375 -6.78 7.00 -18.21
C ASP A 375 -7.34 8.40 -17.87
N LYS A 376 -7.87 8.57 -16.65
CA LYS A 376 -8.40 9.83 -16.10
C LYS A 376 -7.44 10.53 -15.14
N ALA A 377 -6.34 9.88 -14.74
CA ALA A 377 -5.39 10.44 -13.81
C ALA A 377 -4.73 11.73 -14.39
N PRO A 378 -4.58 12.81 -13.60
CA PRO A 378 -3.99 14.05 -14.05
C PRO A 378 -2.50 13.89 -14.40
N ILE A 379 -2.10 14.65 -15.43
CA ILE A 379 -0.71 14.69 -15.91
C ILE A 379 0.21 15.31 -14.84
N LYS A 380 -0.24 16.37 -14.16
CA LYS A 380 0.57 17.23 -13.27
C LYS A 380 0.30 17.08 -11.79
#